data_AF-A0A7L0H8Y3-F1
#
_entry.id   AF-A0A7L0H8Y3-F1
#
_cell.length_a   1.000
_cell.length_b   1.000
_cell.length_c   1.000
_cell.angle_alpha   90.00
_cell.angle_beta   90.00
_cell.angle_gamma   90.00
#
_symmetry.space_group_name_H-M   'P 1'
#
loop_
_entity.id
_entity.type
_entity.pdbx_description
1 polymer ?
#
loop_
_entity_poly.entity_id
_entity_poly.type
_entity_poly.pdbx_seq_one_letter_code
_entity_poly.pdbx_strand_id
1 'polypeptide(L)'
;MNRLQALLNDSLIGTQHVENAAIIHIKERKVYASTFGFNVSPENALSLISAFSKHLLQVRKGGLCFKDKYYKCVRADEHSIYLQNPDGGLIVVKTKLFILVATYRVGMYPSVCVEAVEKLGE
;
A
#
# COMPACT_ATOMS: atom_id res chain seq x y z
N MET A 1 2.38 0.09 22.36
CA MET A 1 2.52 -0.33 20.96
C MET A 1 1.18 -0.85 20.46
N ASN A 2 0.69 -0.35 19.33
CA ASN A 2 -0.56 -0.83 18.71
C ASN A 2 -0.30 -2.24 18.15
N ARG A 3 -1.15 -3.24 18.46
CA ARG A 3 -1.00 -4.63 17.99
C ARG A 3 -0.87 -4.73 16.46
N LEU A 4 -1.58 -3.87 15.74
CA LEU A 4 -1.51 -3.80 14.28
C LEU A 4 -0.17 -3.25 13.78
N GLN A 5 0.45 -2.33 14.52
CA GLN A 5 1.76 -1.82 14.18
C GLN A 5 2.85 -2.87 14.38
N ALA A 6 2.76 -3.69 15.45
CA ALA A 6 3.64 -4.83 15.64
C ALA A 6 3.50 -5.85 14.50
N LEU A 7 2.25 -6.17 14.11
CA LEU A 7 1.96 -7.05 12.97
C LEU A 7 2.61 -6.57 11.67
N LEU A 8 2.54 -5.26 11.36
CA LEU A 8 3.20 -4.68 10.19
C LEU A 8 4.73 -4.84 10.25
N ASN A 9 5.32 -4.61 11.43
CA ASN A 9 6.77 -4.74 11.59
C ASN A 9 7.21 -6.20 11.41
N ASP A 10 6.53 -7.14 12.06
CA ASP A 10 6.92 -8.55 12.04
C ASP A 10 6.67 -9.20 10.67
N SER A 11 5.53 -8.89 10.05
CA SER A 11 5.10 -9.56 8.81
C SER A 11 5.68 -8.91 7.55
N LEU A 12 5.91 -7.59 7.57
CA LEU A 12 6.34 -6.85 6.38
C LEU A 12 7.76 -6.32 6.52
N ILE A 13 8.04 -5.49 7.52
CA ILE A 13 9.37 -4.89 7.69
C ILE A 13 10.45 -5.95 7.96
N GLY A 14 10.09 -7.01 8.70
CA GLY A 14 10.96 -8.15 8.99
C GLY A 14 11.48 -8.88 7.74
N THR A 15 10.81 -8.72 6.59
CA THR A 15 11.27 -9.29 5.30
C THR A 15 12.49 -8.57 4.73
N GLN A 16 12.82 -7.37 5.23
CA GLN A 16 13.85 -6.46 4.70
C GLN A 16 13.61 -6.01 3.25
N HIS A 17 12.46 -6.34 2.67
CA HIS A 17 12.04 -5.96 1.31
C HIS A 17 10.79 -5.08 1.30
N VAL A 18 10.31 -4.67 2.47
CA VAL A 18 9.32 -3.61 2.66
C VAL A 18 9.98 -2.49 3.44
N GLU A 19 9.93 -1.27 2.91
CA GLU A 19 10.49 -0.08 3.53
C GLU A 19 9.51 0.50 4.56
N ASN A 20 8.24 0.67 4.17
CA ASN A 20 7.21 1.25 5.01
C ASN A 20 5.87 0.55 4.76
N ALA A 21 5.00 0.54 5.76
CA ALA A 21 3.65 0.01 5.61
C ALA A 21 2.60 0.72 6.47
N ALA A 22 1.34 0.67 6.04
CA ALA A 22 0.19 1.18 6.77
C ALA A 22 -1.08 0.35 6.52
N ILE A 23 -2.03 0.45 7.44
CA ILE A 23 -3.37 -0.11 7.36
C ILE A 23 -4.37 1.02 7.36
N ILE A 24 -5.25 1.06 6.36
CA ILE A 24 -6.34 2.03 6.24
C ILE A 24 -7.66 1.30 6.42
N HIS A 25 -8.53 1.79 7.30
CA HIS A 25 -9.88 1.26 7.44
C HIS A 25 -10.80 1.86 6.36
N ILE A 26 -11.44 1.02 5.55
CA ILE A 26 -12.21 1.45 4.37
C ILE A 26 -13.44 2.29 4.77
N LYS A 27 -14.25 1.78 5.72
CA LYS A 27 -15.49 2.49 6.13
C LYS A 27 -15.21 3.78 6.91
N GLU A 28 -14.28 3.74 7.86
CA GLU A 28 -13.91 4.92 8.66
C GLU A 28 -13.05 5.93 7.90
N ARG A 29 -12.46 5.54 6.76
CA ARG A 29 -11.63 6.40 5.90
C ARG A 29 -10.43 7.00 6.64
N LYS A 30 -9.81 6.20 7.51
CA LYS A 30 -8.71 6.61 8.39
C LYS A 30 -7.60 5.57 8.41
N VAL A 31 -6.38 6.04 8.66
CA VAL A 31 -5.21 5.19 8.92
C VAL A 31 -5.34 4.64 10.35
N TYR A 32 -5.29 3.32 10.49
CA TYR A 32 -5.40 2.60 11.78
C TYR A 32 -4.04 2.27 12.38
N ALA A 33 -3.06 1.98 11.54
CA ALA A 33 -1.70 1.68 11.94
C ALA A 33 -0.73 2.05 10.82
N SER A 34 0.48 2.43 11.17
CA SER A 34 1.59 2.60 10.24
C SER A 34 2.92 2.29 10.91
N THR A 35 3.91 1.91 10.11
CA THR A 35 5.28 1.73 10.55
C THR A 35 5.88 3.06 11.00
N PHE A 36 6.90 3.02 11.85
CA PHE A 36 7.49 4.22 12.42
C PHE A 36 8.00 5.17 11.32
N GLY A 37 7.68 6.46 11.42
CA GLY A 37 8.05 7.46 10.41
C GLY A 37 7.21 7.46 9.14
N PHE A 38 6.32 6.47 8.93
CA PHE A 38 5.44 6.43 7.77
C PHE A 38 4.12 7.14 8.06
N ASN A 39 4.06 8.41 7.70
CA ASN A 39 2.82 9.19 7.74
C ASN A 39 2.09 9.12 6.39
N VAL A 40 0.84 8.67 6.41
CA VAL A 40 -0.09 8.66 5.27
C VAL A 40 -1.16 9.69 5.56
N SER A 41 -1.18 10.78 4.79
CA SER A 41 -2.18 11.83 4.99
C SER A 41 -3.60 11.34 4.69
N PRO A 42 -4.64 11.93 5.30
CA PRO A 42 -6.03 11.54 5.05
C PRO A 42 -6.42 11.60 3.58
N GLU A 43 -5.92 12.58 2.82
CA GLU A 43 -6.15 12.70 1.37
C GLU A 43 -5.58 11.51 0.59
N ASN A 44 -4.37 11.04 0.93
CA ASN A 44 -3.74 9.89 0.31
C ASN A 44 -4.51 8.62 0.65
N ALA A 45 -4.97 8.48 1.90
CA ALA A 45 -5.81 7.36 2.30
C ALA A 45 -7.15 7.34 1.52
N LEU A 46 -7.80 8.49 1.36
CA LEU A 46 -9.01 8.64 0.57
C LEU A 46 -8.78 8.35 -0.92
N SER A 47 -7.65 8.78 -1.47
CA SER A 47 -7.24 8.49 -2.85
C SER A 47 -7.08 6.99 -3.09
N LEU A 48 -6.46 6.26 -2.15
CA LEU A 48 -6.34 4.80 -2.24
C LEU A 48 -7.69 4.09 -2.11
N ILE A 49 -8.59 4.57 -1.23
CA ILE A 49 -9.95 4.03 -1.13
C ILE A 49 -10.76 4.30 -2.43
N SER A 50 -10.59 5.48 -3.02
CA SER A 50 -11.28 5.86 -4.26
C SER A 50 -10.75 5.09 -5.47
N ALA A 51 -9.46 4.74 -5.48
CA ALA A 51 -8.83 3.91 -6.49
C ALA A 51 -9.57 2.57 -6.68
N PHE A 52 -9.89 1.87 -5.58
CA PHE A 52 -10.63 0.59 -5.66
C PHE A 52 -12.13 0.72 -5.92
N SER A 53 -12.75 1.85 -5.58
CA SER A 53 -14.22 1.98 -5.64
C SER A 53 -14.73 2.66 -6.91
N LYS A 54 -13.96 3.59 -7.50
CA LYS A 54 -14.41 4.42 -8.62
C LYS A 54 -13.37 4.60 -9.72
N HIS A 55 -12.09 4.57 -9.38
CA HIS A 55 -11.02 5.00 -10.29
C HIS A 55 -10.13 3.87 -10.80
N LEU A 56 -10.53 2.61 -10.63
CA LEU A 56 -9.67 1.46 -10.95
C LEU A 56 -9.21 1.47 -12.42
N LEU A 57 -10.11 1.76 -13.36
CA LEU A 57 -9.77 1.89 -14.78
C LEU A 57 -8.82 3.07 -15.07
N GLN A 58 -8.94 4.15 -14.31
CA GLN A 58 -8.07 5.33 -14.46
C GLN A 58 -6.67 5.01 -13.93
N VAL A 59 -6.58 4.38 -12.76
CA VAL A 59 -5.31 3.92 -12.19
C VAL A 59 -4.64 2.92 -13.12
N ARG A 60 -5.40 1.98 -13.70
CA ARG A 60 -4.86 1.00 -14.65
C ARG A 60 -4.26 1.65 -15.90
N LYS A 61 -4.86 2.72 -16.42
CA LYS A 61 -4.37 3.42 -17.63
C LYS A 61 -3.24 4.39 -17.31
N GLY A 62 -3.34 5.08 -16.18
CA GLY A 62 -2.61 6.32 -15.93
C GLY A 62 -1.89 6.40 -14.60
N GLY A 63 -1.83 5.34 -13.80
CA GLY A 63 -1.13 5.35 -12.52
C GLY A 63 -1.85 6.17 -11.43
N LEU A 64 -1.13 6.50 -10.37
CA LEU A 64 -1.67 7.21 -9.22
C LEU A 64 -0.58 8.03 -8.50
N CYS A 65 -0.94 9.19 -7.97
CA CYS A 65 -0.07 9.98 -7.11
C CYS A 65 -0.24 9.57 -5.64
N PHE A 66 0.88 9.37 -4.96
CA PHE A 66 0.92 9.07 -3.53
C PHE A 66 2.11 9.78 -2.90
N LYS A 67 1.85 10.58 -1.84
CA LYS A 67 2.87 11.41 -1.16
C LYS A 67 3.71 12.25 -2.13
N ASP A 68 3.04 13.00 -2.98
CA ASP A 68 3.64 13.90 -3.99
C ASP A 68 4.54 13.22 -5.03
N LYS A 69 4.50 11.89 -5.10
CA LYS A 69 5.19 11.10 -6.12
C LYS A 69 4.19 10.41 -7.03
N TYR A 70 4.42 10.51 -8.32
CA TYR A 70 3.67 9.78 -9.31
C TYR A 70 4.20 8.35 -9.44
N TYR A 71 3.30 7.37 -9.48
CA TYR A 71 3.63 5.98 -9.74
C TYR A 71 2.88 5.47 -10.96
N LYS A 72 3.61 4.82 -11.87
CA LYS A 72 3.05 4.13 -13.02
C LYS A 72 2.41 2.82 -12.56
N CYS A 73 1.24 2.50 -13.10
CA CYS A 73 0.59 1.23 -12.82
C CYS A 73 1.30 0.05 -13.49
N VAL A 74 1.51 -1.02 -12.71
CA VAL A 74 1.99 -2.33 -13.17
C VAL A 74 0.82 -3.30 -13.22
N ARG A 75 -0.03 -3.29 -12.19
CA ARG A 75 -1.24 -4.10 -12.06
C ARG A 75 -2.29 -3.30 -11.31
N ALA A 76 -3.54 -3.43 -11.72
CA ALA A 76 -4.69 -2.90 -10.98
C ALA A 76 -5.91 -3.77 -11.27
N ASP A 77 -6.42 -4.43 -10.22
CA ASP A 77 -7.65 -5.20 -10.22
C ASP A 77 -8.47 -4.91 -8.94
N GLU A 78 -9.55 -5.66 -8.71
CA GLU A 78 -10.49 -5.41 -7.62
C GLU A 78 -9.92 -5.64 -6.22
N HIS A 79 -8.82 -6.40 -6.14
CA HIS A 79 -8.15 -6.80 -4.89
C HIS A 79 -6.82 -6.10 -4.70
N SER A 80 -6.07 -5.87 -5.78
CA SER A 80 -4.69 -5.42 -5.67
C SER A 80 -4.33 -4.38 -6.72
N ILE A 81 -3.55 -3.38 -6.29
CA ILE A 81 -2.98 -2.32 -7.11
C ILE A 81 -1.47 -2.29 -6.84
N TYR A 82 -0.68 -2.53 -7.88
CA TYR A 82 0.78 -2.46 -7.85
C TYR A 82 1.23 -1.30 -8.72
N LEU A 83 1.98 -0.40 -8.11
CA LEU A 83 2.48 0.81 -8.75
C LEU A 83 3.98 0.90 -8.57
N GLN A 84 4.69 1.48 -9.53
CA GLN A 84 6.14 1.64 -9.48
C GLN A 84 6.58 2.99 -10.04
N ASN A 85 7.72 3.48 -9.57
CA ASN A 85 8.42 4.65 -10.09
C ASN A 85 9.95 4.41 -10.01
N PRO A 86 10.79 5.36 -10.44
CA PRO A 86 12.25 5.18 -10.39
C PRO A 86 12.82 4.99 -8.98
N ASP A 87 12.12 5.44 -7.94
CA ASP A 87 12.57 5.35 -6.54
C ASP A 87 12.18 4.02 -5.88
N GLY A 88 11.27 3.26 -6.48
CA GLY A 88 10.74 2.02 -5.91
C GLY A 88 9.30 1.72 -6.33
N GLY A 89 8.49 1.25 -5.39
CA GLY A 89 7.09 0.95 -5.67
C GLY A 89 6.17 0.96 -4.46
N LEU A 90 4.89 0.88 -4.79
CA LEU A 90 3.76 1.00 -3.88
C LEU A 90 2.83 -0.18 -4.16
N ILE A 91 2.73 -1.07 -3.19
CA ILE A 91 1.85 -2.23 -3.20
C ILE A 91 0.65 -1.93 -2.33
N VAL A 92 -0.54 -2.07 -2.89
CA VAL A 92 -1.80 -1.79 -2.21
C VAL A 92 -2.72 -2.98 -2.37
N VAL A 93 -3.09 -3.60 -1.25
CA VAL A 93 -3.95 -4.79 -1.21
C VAL A 93 -5.21 -4.48 -0.42
N LYS A 94 -6.37 -4.79 -1.00
CA LYS A 94 -7.69 -4.54 -0.44
C LYS A 94 -8.26 -5.84 0.14
N THR A 95 -8.56 -5.78 1.43
CA THR A 95 -9.36 -6.77 2.15
C THR A 95 -10.82 -6.32 2.24
N LYS A 96 -11.66 -7.08 2.97
CA LYS A 96 -13.07 -6.69 3.21
C LYS A 96 -13.22 -5.37 3.97
N LEU A 97 -12.35 -5.12 4.96
CA LEU A 97 -12.48 -3.98 5.89
C LEU A 97 -11.32 -2.98 5.78
N PHE A 98 -10.18 -3.43 5.29
CA PHE A 98 -8.93 -2.67 5.29
C PHE A 98 -8.28 -2.61 3.92
N ILE A 99 -7.47 -1.58 3.71
CA ILE A 99 -6.48 -1.51 2.66
C ILE A 99 -5.10 -1.55 3.32
N LEU A 100 -4.29 -2.52 2.91
CA LEU A 100 -2.88 -2.61 3.23
C LEU A 100 -2.10 -1.78 2.22
N VAL A 101 -1.17 -0.97 2.71
CA VAL A 101 -0.30 -0.12 1.90
C VAL A 101 1.12 -0.46 2.27
N ALA A 102 1.97 -0.74 1.29
CA ALA A 102 3.39 -0.99 1.52
C ALA A 102 4.23 -0.34 0.43
N THR A 103 5.40 0.19 0.81
CA THR A 103 6.39 0.67 -0.15
C THR A 103 7.64 -0.18 -0.10
N TYR A 104 8.31 -0.30 -1.24
CA TYR A 104 9.67 -0.78 -1.35
C TYR A 104 10.49 0.25 -2.11
N ARG A 105 11.82 0.23 -1.94
CA ARG A 105 12.74 1.13 -2.63
C ARG A 105 13.69 0.38 -3.55
N VAL A 106 14.44 1.11 -4.37
CA VAL A 106 15.53 0.54 -5.19
C VAL A 106 16.47 -0.31 -4.32
N GLY A 107 16.83 -1.49 -4.81
CA GLY A 107 17.66 -2.47 -4.10
C GLY A 107 16.88 -3.51 -3.29
N MET A 108 15.57 -3.32 -3.08
CA MET A 108 14.68 -4.36 -2.54
C MET A 108 14.08 -5.21 -3.68
N TYR A 109 13.64 -6.43 -3.36
CA TYR A 109 12.97 -7.29 -4.33
C TYR A 109 11.45 -7.00 -4.35
N PRO A 110 10.89 -6.49 -5.48
CA PRO A 110 9.46 -6.21 -5.57
C PRO A 110 8.60 -7.44 -5.37
N SER A 111 9.05 -8.61 -5.84
CA SER A 111 8.34 -9.89 -5.69
C SER A 111 8.11 -10.26 -4.24
N VAL A 112 9.12 -10.10 -3.38
CA VAL A 112 9.02 -10.40 -1.94
C VAL A 112 8.07 -9.41 -1.24
N CYS A 113 8.14 -8.13 -1.62
CA CYS A 113 7.19 -7.13 -1.12
C CYS A 113 5.74 -7.48 -1.50
N VAL A 114 5.50 -7.83 -2.76
CA VAL A 114 4.17 -8.25 -3.23
C VAL A 114 3.70 -9.48 -2.45
N GLU A 115 4.51 -10.54 -2.37
CA GLU A 115 4.15 -11.78 -1.69
C GLU A 115 3.80 -11.54 -0.21
N ALA A 116 4.61 -10.76 0.51
CA ALA A 116 4.39 -10.48 1.92
C ALA A 116 3.09 -9.70 2.17
N VAL A 117 2.77 -8.73 1.32
CA VAL A 117 1.58 -7.87 1.48
C VAL A 117 0.32 -8.61 1.07
N GLU A 118 0.36 -9.39 0.00
CA GLU A 118 -0.75 -10.25 -0.42
C GLU A 118 -1.07 -11.27 0.66
N LYS A 119 -0.06 -11.98 1.17
CA LYS A 119 -0.23 -12.98 2.24
C LYS A 119 -0.80 -12.40 3.53
N LEU A 120 -0.52 -11.13 3.84
CA LEU A 120 -1.12 -10.45 4.98
C LEU A 120 -2.57 -10.01 4.71
N GLY A 121 -2.94 -9.83 3.44
CA GLY A 121 -4.26 -9.40 3.00
C GLY A 121 -5.28 -10.53 2.77
N GLU A 122 -4.82 -11.78 2.69
CA GLU A 122 -5.64 -12.99 2.71
C GLU A 122 -6.39 -13.17 4.05
#